data_AF-A0A8T5MX29-F1
#
_entry.id   AF-A0A8T5MX29-F1
#
_cell.length_a   1.000
_cell.length_b   1.000
_cell.length_c   1.000
_cell.angle_alpha   90.00
_cell.angle_beta   90.00
_cell.angle_gamma   90.00
#
_symmetry.space_group_name_H-M   'P 1'
#
loop_
_entity.id
_entity.type
_entity.pdbx_description
1 polymer ?
#
loop_
_entity_poly.entity_id
_entity_poly.type
_entity_poly.pdbx_seq_one_letter_code
_entity_poly.pdbx_strand_id
1 'polypeptide(L)' 'VNNKIVGDVDFENIKNKASFITPVPGGVGPVTVAMIMKNTLEAFKRSKM' A
#
# COMPACT_ATOMS: atom_id res chain seq x y z
N VAL A 1 -18.22 -2.03 12.02
CA VAL A 1 -17.64 -3.36 12.33
C VAL A 1 -16.47 -3.17 13.31
N ASN A 2 -16.70 -3.44 14.60
CA ASN A 2 -15.76 -3.53 15.73
C ASN A 2 -14.28 -3.09 15.47
N ASN A 3 -14.03 -1.78 15.27
CA ASN A 3 -12.70 -1.18 15.13
C ASN A 3 -11.72 -1.87 14.14
N LYS A 4 -12.21 -2.60 13.14
CA LYS A 4 -11.35 -3.23 12.14
C LYS A 4 -11.12 -2.28 10.96
N ILE A 5 -9.87 -2.21 10.50
CA ILE A 5 -9.52 -1.55 9.24
C ILE A 5 -9.85 -2.53 8.11
N VAL A 6 -10.67 -2.10 7.16
CA VAL A 6 -11.14 -2.90 6.02
C VAL A 6 -10.89 -2.12 4.73
N GLY A 7 -10.69 -2.85 3.62
CA GLY A 7 -10.52 -2.27 2.29
C GLY A 7 -11.79 -2.38 1.44
N ASP A 8 -11.71 -1.93 0.20
CA ASP A 8 -12.87 -1.87 -0.72
C ASP A 8 -13.25 -3.22 -1.34
N VAL A 9 -12.43 -4.25 -1.14
CA VAL A 9 -12.56 -5.57 -1.80
C VAL A 9 -13.02 -6.62 -0.80
N ASP A 10 -14.01 -7.43 -1.18
CA ASP A 10 -14.36 -8.68 -0.49
C ASP A 10 -13.26 -9.73 -0.73
N PHE A 11 -12.24 -9.67 0.14
CA PHE A 11 -11.01 -10.46 -0.01
C PHE A 11 -11.28 -11.97 -0.05
N GLU A 12 -12.19 -12.47 0.79
CA GLU A 12 -12.44 -13.91 0.91
C GLU A 12 -13.10 -14.52 -0.33
N ASN A 13 -14.02 -13.78 -0.95
CA ASN A 13 -14.69 -14.24 -2.17
C ASN A 13 -13.78 -14.19 -3.40
N ILE A 14 -12.85 -13.23 -3.44
CA ILE A 14 -12.10 -12.89 -4.66
C ILE A 14 -10.68 -13.48 -4.65
N LYS A 15 -10.12 -13.85 -3.48
CA LYS A 15 -8.74 -14.38 -3.38
C LYS A 15 -8.42 -15.58 -4.28
N ASN A 16 -9.40 -16.42 -4.61
CA ASN A 16 -9.24 -17.59 -5.47
C ASN A 16 -9.46 -17.31 -6.97
N LYS A 17 -9.96 -16.10 -7.31
CA LYS A 17 -10.24 -15.66 -8.69
C LYS A 17 -9.12 -14.77 -9.23
N ALA A 18 -8.48 -13.99 -8.35
CA ALA A 18 -7.41 -13.08 -8.72
C ALA A 18 -6.04 -13.78 -8.69
N SER A 19 -5.16 -13.50 -9.65
CA SER A 19 -3.77 -13.98 -9.62
C SER A 19 -2.96 -13.35 -8.48
N PHE A 20 -3.28 -12.10 -8.14
CA PHE A 20 -2.69 -11.36 -7.02
C PHE A 20 -3.77 -10.50 -6.37
N ILE A 21 -3.71 -10.35 -5.04
CA ILE A 21 -4.64 -9.54 -4.26
C ILE A 21 -3.90 -8.89 -3.10
N THR A 22 -4.16 -7.62 -2.83
CA THR A 22 -3.53 -6.89 -1.72
C THR A 22 -4.40 -6.95 -0.46
N PRO A 23 -3.88 -7.43 0.69
CA PRO A 23 -4.66 -7.50 1.92
C PRO A 23 -4.88 -6.12 2.50
N VAL A 24 -6.00 -5.94 3.22
CA VAL A 24 -6.22 -4.79 4.09
C VAL A 24 -6.61 -5.32 5.47
N PRO A 25 -5.85 -4.98 6.53
CA PRO A 25 -4.65 -4.13 6.54
C PRO A 25 -3.41 -4.83 5.96
N GLY A 26 -2.35 -4.03 5.66
CA GLY A 26 -1.02 -4.55 5.32
C GLY A 26 -0.62 -4.53 3.83
N GLY A 27 -1.51 -4.12 2.93
CA GLY A 27 -1.23 -4.01 1.50
C GLY A 27 -0.55 -2.69 1.11
N VAL A 28 -1.29 -1.81 0.44
CA VAL A 28 -0.72 -0.59 -0.17
C VAL A 28 -0.27 0.48 0.82
N GLY A 29 -0.87 0.52 2.02
CA GLY A 29 -0.59 1.57 3.02
C GLY A 29 0.89 1.71 3.40
N PRO A 30 1.58 0.63 3.81
CA PRO A 30 3.03 0.66 4.08
C PRO A 30 3.87 1.10 2.87
N VAL A 31 3.47 0.72 1.66
CA VAL A 31 4.18 1.10 0.42
C VAL A 31 4.10 2.61 0.20
N THR A 32 2.97 3.25 0.52
CA THR A 32 2.83 4.72 0.43
C THR A 32 3.87 5.44 1.28
N VAL A 33 4.08 5.01 2.52
CA VAL A 33 5.08 5.61 3.42
C VAL A 33 6.48 5.44 2.83
N ALA A 34 6.82 4.24 2.37
CA ALA A 34 8.12 3.97 1.74
C ALA A 34 8.34 4.84 0.49
N MET A 35 7.31 5.03 -0.34
CA MET A 35 7.40 5.86 -1.54
C MET A 35 7.58 7.35 -1.21
N ILE A 36 6.94 7.85 -0.16
CA ILE A 36 7.16 9.23 0.29
C ILE A 36 8.63 9.42 0.73
N MET A 37 9.18 8.47 1.48
CA MET A 37 10.59 8.52 1.89
C MET A 37 11.54 8.48 0.68
N LYS A 38 11.29 7.58 -0.27
CA LYS A 38 12.06 7.47 -1.51
C LYS A 38 12.02 8.78 -2.31
N ASN A 39 10.82 9.34 -2.52
CA ASN A 39 10.64 10.57 -3.29
C ASN A 39 11.34 11.75 -2.62
N THR A 40 11.30 11.82 -1.29
CA THR A 40 12.03 12.83 -0.50
C THR A 40 13.54 12.73 -0.72
N LEU A 41 14.10 11.52 -0.63
CA LEU A 41 15.53 11.28 -0.86
C LEU A 41 15.94 11.64 -2.29
N GLU A 42 15.14 11.25 -3.28
CA GLU A 42 15.42 11.60 -4.67
C GLU A 42 15.36 13.11 -4.93
N ALA A 43 14.38 13.81 -4.35
CA ALA A 43 14.28 15.25 -4.44
C ALA A 43 15.51 15.94 -3.84
N PHE A 44 15.97 15.47 -2.68
CA PHE A 44 17.21 15.96 -2.07
C PHE A 44 18.42 15.75 -2.98
N LYS A 45 18.61 14.54 -3.52
CA LYS A 45 19.70 14.23 -4.47
C LYS A 45 19.67 15.13 -5.71
N ARG A 46 18.48 15.37 -6.27
CA ARG A 46 18.30 16.28 -7.42
C ARG A 46 18.62 17.74 -7.09
N SER A 47 18.33 18.19 -5.88
CA SER A 47 18.62 19.58 -5.45
C SER A 47 20.09 19.89 -5.20
N LYS A 48 20.94 18.86 -5.13
CA LYS A 48 22.37 18.96 -4.82
C LYS A 48 23.29 18.71 -6.03
N MET A 49 22.71 18.47 -7.22
CA MET A 49 23.42 18.45 -8.50
C MET A 49 23.41 19.83 -9.15
#